data_AF-A0A1G5VCB4-F1
#
_entry.id   AF-A0A1G5VCB4-F1
#
_cell.length_a   1.000
_cell.length_b   1.000
_cell.length_c   1.000
_cell.angle_alpha   90.00
_cell.angle_beta   90.00
_cell.angle_gamma   90.00
#
_symmetry.space_group_name_H-M   'P 1'
#
loop_
_entity.id
_entity.type
_entity.pdbx_description
1 polymer ?
#
loop_
_entity_poly.entity_id
_entity_poly.type
_entity_poly.pdbx_seq_one_letter_code
_entity_poly.pdbx_strand_id
1 'polypeptide(L)'
;MSKRVVVAVWKNRSDRRIEVFSNLKVFCESYPNFSYNTLNNYLGKAKSPFENQELLLTRQELFSKPILKKARSIQAVVTRYEQAVHDEGEQNLDFWLAAEPETRIYAVTKLASEGIPIDTKMDKQVVQKFKLKG
;
A
#
# COMPACT_ATOMS: atom_id res chain seq x y z
N MET A 1 -25.26 -10.59 -7.60
CA MET A 1 -25.21 -9.68 -6.44
C MET A 1 -23.99 -10.02 -5.59
N SER A 2 -23.18 -9.03 -5.21
CA SER A 2 -22.06 -9.23 -4.28
C SER A 2 -22.61 -9.56 -2.89
N LYS A 3 -22.19 -10.68 -2.29
CA LYS A 3 -22.58 -11.05 -0.91
C LYS A 3 -21.91 -10.06 0.05
N ARG A 4 -22.62 -9.62 1.08
CA ARG A 4 -22.11 -8.66 2.06
C ARG A 4 -22.21 -9.22 3.46
N VAL A 5 -21.24 -8.86 4.29
CA VAL A 5 -21.18 -9.19 5.71
C VAL A 5 -21.15 -7.92 6.54
N VAL A 6 -21.55 -8.04 7.80
CA VAL A 6 -21.45 -6.97 8.78
C VAL A 6 -20.21 -7.23 9.63
N VAL A 7 -19.30 -6.27 9.68
CA VAL A 7 -18.05 -6.35 10.45
C VAL A 7 -18.16 -5.39 11.62
N ALA A 8 -18.08 -5.94 12.82
CA ALA A 8 -18.12 -5.25 14.10
C ALA A 8 -16.71 -5.18 14.68
N VAL A 9 -16.22 -3.97 14.92
CA VAL A 9 -14.91 -3.72 15.53
C VAL A 9 -15.12 -3.06 16.89
N TRP A 10 -14.91 -3.82 17.96
CA TRP A 10 -15.00 -3.36 19.34
C TRP A 10 -13.74 -2.56 19.71
N LYS A 11 -13.91 -1.36 20.25
CA LYS A 11 -12.79 -0.51 20.66
C LYS A 11 -12.24 -0.87 22.03
N ASN A 12 -13.09 -1.40 22.91
CA ASN A 12 -12.78 -1.63 24.32
C ASN A 12 -12.50 -3.11 24.68
N ARG A 13 -12.32 -3.99 23.68
CA ARG A 13 -12.03 -5.42 23.89
C ARG A 13 -10.59 -5.74 23.46
N SER A 14 -9.81 -6.36 24.34
CA SER A 14 -8.42 -6.75 24.09
C SER A 14 -8.29 -8.02 23.25
N ASP A 15 -9.14 -9.02 23.48
CA ASP A 15 -8.94 -10.38 22.94
C ASP A 15 -9.81 -10.70 21.71
N ARG A 16 -11.01 -10.13 21.62
CA ARG A 16 -11.94 -10.29 20.48
C ARG A 16 -12.38 -8.95 19.93
N ARG A 17 -11.42 -8.26 19.32
CA ARG A 17 -11.64 -6.92 18.78
C ARG A 17 -12.56 -6.90 17.56
N ILE A 18 -12.60 -7.98 16.78
CA ILE A 18 -13.36 -8.02 15.50
C ILE A 18 -14.29 -9.23 15.49
N GLU A 19 -15.55 -8.99 15.15
CA GLU A 19 -16.58 -10.01 14.94
C GLU A 19 -17.26 -9.80 13.59
N VAL A 20 -17.64 -10.90 12.93
CA VAL A 20 -18.24 -10.87 11.59
C VAL A 20 -19.59 -11.58 11.61
N PHE A 21 -20.61 -10.90 11.12
CA PHE A 21 -21.99 -11.39 11.07
C PHE A 21 -22.48 -11.48 9.62
N SER A 22 -23.28 -12.50 9.34
CA SER A 22 -23.87 -12.72 8.01
C SER A 22 -24.82 -11.59 7.61
N ASN A 23 -25.52 -10.99 8.58
CA ASN A 23 -26.40 -9.86 8.36
C ASN A 23 -26.62 -9.06 9.66
N LEU A 24 -27.30 -7.92 9.54
CA LEU A 24 -27.53 -6.99 10.64
C LEU A 24 -28.54 -7.52 11.68
N LYS A 25 -29.48 -8.38 11.29
CA LYS A 25 -30.46 -8.96 12.23
C LYS A 25 -29.75 -9.87 13.23
N VAL A 26 -28.87 -10.75 12.75
CA VAL A 26 -28.07 -11.65 13.60
C VAL A 26 -27.18 -10.87 14.57
N PHE A 27 -26.63 -9.73 14.13
CA PHE A 27 -25.90 -8.83 15.02
C PHE A 27 -26.80 -8.28 16.13
N CYS A 28 -27.98 -7.76 15.80
CA CYS A 28 -28.92 -7.22 16.78
C CYS A 28 -29.51 -8.29 17.71
N GLU A 29 -29.63 -9.54 17.26
CA GLU A 29 -30.00 -10.68 18.11
C GLU A 29 -28.91 -10.99 19.14
N SER A 30 -27.64 -10.89 18.73
CA SER A 30 -26.48 -11.10 19.62
C SER A 30 -26.24 -9.92 20.57
N TYR A 31 -26.59 -8.70 20.12
CA TYR A 31 -26.40 -7.46 20.87
C TYR A 31 -27.69 -6.60 20.84
N PRO A 32 -28.70 -6.94 21.66
CA PRO A 32 -30.02 -6.27 21.65
C PRO A 32 -30.00 -4.78 21.99
N ASN A 33 -28.93 -4.32 22.65
CA ASN A 33 -28.75 -2.91 23.01
C ASN A 33 -28.64 -1.99 21.78
N PHE A 34 -28.37 -2.55 20.60
CA PHE A 34 -28.28 -1.78 19.37
C PHE A 34 -29.58 -1.87 18.56
N SER A 35 -30.18 -0.71 18.29
CA SER A 35 -31.39 -0.61 17.46
C SER A 35 -31.11 -0.94 15.99
N TYR A 36 -31.80 -1.96 15.48
CA TYR A 36 -31.75 -2.34 14.06
C TYR A 36 -32.10 -1.18 13.14
N ASN A 37 -33.14 -0.40 13.48
CA ASN A 37 -33.60 0.72 12.65
C ASN A 37 -32.51 1.78 12.50
N THR A 38 -31.85 2.13 13.61
CA THR A 38 -30.74 3.08 13.61
C THR A 38 -29.61 2.54 12.74
N LEU A 39 -29.11 1.34 13.01
CA LEU A 39 -27.98 0.77 12.28
C LEU A 39 -28.28 0.57 10.78
N ASN A 40 -29.50 0.20 10.41
CA ASN A 40 -29.90 0.03 9.03
C ASN A 40 -29.98 1.37 8.27
N ASN A 41 -30.25 2.48 8.94
CA ASN A 41 -30.20 3.81 8.31
C ASN A 41 -28.76 4.18 7.91
N TYR A 42 -27.78 3.91 8.78
CA TYR A 42 -26.35 4.12 8.48
C TYR A 42 -25.85 3.14 7.41
N LEU A 43 -25.99 1.84 7.66
CA LEU A 43 -25.39 0.77 6.83
C LEU A 43 -26.18 0.44 5.56
N GLY A 44 -27.42 0.92 5.45
CA GLY A 44 -28.31 0.69 4.31
C GLY A 44 -28.28 1.87 3.34
N LYS A 45 -28.94 2.97 3.69
CA LYS A 45 -29.15 4.13 2.81
C LYS A 45 -27.89 4.99 2.67
N ALA A 46 -27.25 5.33 3.79
CA ALA A 46 -26.09 6.21 3.78
C ALA A 46 -24.79 5.48 3.38
N LYS A 47 -24.75 4.14 3.48
CA LYS A 47 -23.54 3.29 3.33
C LYS A 47 -22.36 3.78 4.18
N SER A 48 -22.66 4.53 5.23
CA SER A 48 -21.65 5.04 6.15
C SER A 48 -21.42 4.03 7.27
N PRO A 49 -20.17 3.89 7.74
CA PRO A 49 -19.90 3.20 9.00
C PRO A 49 -20.74 3.80 10.12
N PHE A 50 -21.30 2.94 10.98
CA PHE A 50 -21.81 3.38 12.27
C PHE A 50 -20.66 3.33 13.27
N GLU A 51 -20.40 4.42 13.98
CA GLU A 51 -19.31 4.51 14.93
C GLU A 51 -19.78 5.17 16.22
N ASN A 52 -19.48 4.53 17.35
CA ASN A 52 -19.64 5.10 18.68
C ASN A 52 -18.37 4.88 19.52
N GLN A 53 -18.44 5.18 20.82
CA GLN A 53 -17.29 5.04 21.73
C GLN A 53 -16.80 3.59 21.89
N GLU A 54 -17.68 2.61 21.70
CA GLU A 54 -17.41 1.20 21.99
C GLU A 54 -17.24 0.33 20.74
N LEU A 55 -17.82 0.75 19.61
CA LEU A 55 -18.05 -0.07 18.43
C LEU A 55 -17.95 0.74 17.13
N LEU A 56 -17.27 0.18 16.15
CA LEU A 56 -17.32 0.58 14.75
C LEU A 56 -17.96 -0.57 13.95
N LEU A 57 -19.09 -0.31 13.31
CA LEU A 57 -19.84 -1.28 12.52
C LEU A 57 -19.81 -0.89 11.05
N THR A 58 -19.44 -1.83 10.18
CA THR A 58 -19.35 -1.59 8.72
C THR A 58 -19.99 -2.73 7.94
N ARG A 59 -20.40 -2.45 6.70
CA ARG A 59 -20.90 -3.46 5.78
C ARG A 59 -19.89 -3.66 4.65
N GLN A 60 -19.22 -4.81 4.65
CA GLN A 60 -18.16 -5.12 3.69
C GLN A 60 -18.61 -6.16 2.67
N GLU A 61 -18.06 -6.08 1.47
CA GLU A 61 -18.28 -7.08 0.45
C GLU A 61 -17.45 -8.33 0.75
N LEU A 62 -18.07 -9.49 0.57
CA LEU A 62 -17.42 -10.78 0.77
C LEU A 62 -16.67 -11.16 -0.51
N PHE A 63 -15.35 -11.17 -0.43
CA PHE A 63 -14.50 -11.67 -1.51
C PHE A 63 -14.43 -13.21 -1.41
N SER A 64 -15.19 -13.90 -2.27
CA SER A 64 -15.15 -15.37 -2.35
C SER A 64 -13.91 -15.90 -3.08
N LYS A 65 -13.24 -15.04 -3.85
CA LYS A 65 -11.98 -15.34 -4.53
C LYS A 65 -10.89 -14.44 -3.96
N PRO A 66 -9.65 -14.94 -3.82
CA PRO A 66 -8.54 -14.11 -3.39
C PRO A 66 -8.37 -12.93 -4.35
N ILE A 67 -8.24 -11.72 -3.79
CA ILE A 67 -7.95 -10.52 -4.58
C ILE A 67 -6.53 -10.71 -5.13
N LEU A 68 -6.41 -11.03 -6.42
CA LEU A 68 -5.13 -11.05 -7.12
C LEU A 68 -4.59 -9.62 -7.12
N LYS A 69 -3.74 -9.30 -6.14
CA LYS A 69 -2.94 -8.07 -6.19
C LYS A 69 -2.13 -8.16 -7.47
N LYS A 70 -2.32 -7.22 -8.41
CA LYS A 70 -1.51 -7.17 -9.63
C LYS A 70 -0.05 -7.31 -9.23
N ALA A 71 0.65 -8.28 -9.83
CA ALA A 71 2.08 -8.43 -9.62
C ALA A 71 2.74 -7.07 -9.88
N ARG A 72 3.60 -6.64 -8.96
CA ARG A 72 4.34 -5.38 -9.13
C ARG A 72 5.09 -5.48 -10.45
N SER A 73 4.75 -4.61 -11.42
CA SER A 73 5.49 -4.53 -12.67
C SER A 73 6.86 -3.92 -12.36
N ILE A 74 7.92 -4.72 -12.47
CA ILE A 74 9.28 -4.19 -12.48
C ILE A 74 9.40 -3.38 -13.79
N GLN A 75 9.64 -2.07 -13.68
CA GLN A 75 9.99 -1.25 -14.83
C GLN A 75 11.51 -1.15 -14.89
N ALA A 76 12.08 -1.44 -16.06
CA ALA A 76 13.48 -1.18 -16.31
C ALA A 76 13.72 0.33 -16.25
N VAL A 77 14.60 0.77 -15.36
CA VAL A 77 15.13 2.13 -15.38
C VAL A 77 16.22 2.13 -16.46
N VAL A 78 15.95 2.76 -17.60
CA VAL A 78 16.90 2.84 -18.71
C VAL A 78 17.44 4.26 -18.78
N THR A 79 18.76 4.40 -18.62
CA THR A 79 19.46 5.66 -18.85
C THR A 79 19.94 5.69 -20.29
N ARG A 80 19.63 6.74 -21.04
CA ARG A 80 20.14 6.92 -22.41
C ARG A 80 21.43 7.73 -22.35
N TYR A 81 22.47 7.24 -23.00
CA TYR A 81 23.74 7.93 -23.22
C TYR A 81 24.13 7.82 -24.69
N GLU A 82 24.91 8.79 -25.18
CA GLU A 82 25.52 8.69 -26.50
C GLU A 82 26.60 7.60 -26.46
N GLN A 83 26.41 6.54 -27.26
CA GLN A 83 27.29 5.38 -27.26
C GLN A 83 28.75 5.73 -27.58
N ALA A 84 28.98 6.80 -28.35
CA ALA A 84 30.32 7.26 -28.71
C ALA A 84 31.12 7.88 -27.55
N VAL A 85 30.45 8.30 -26.47
CA VAL A 85 31.05 8.97 -25.30
C VAL A 85 30.99 8.07 -24.06
N HIS A 86 30.29 6.94 -24.15
CA HIS A 86 30.10 6.07 -23.01
C HIS A 86 31.28 5.12 -22.82
N ASP A 87 32.10 5.43 -21.83
CA ASP A 87 33.09 4.51 -21.31
C ASP A 87 32.46 3.68 -20.17
N GLU A 88 32.13 2.42 -20.45
CA GLU A 88 31.64 1.47 -19.44
C GLU A 88 32.74 1.07 -18.44
N GLY A 89 34.00 1.43 -18.72
CA GLY A 89 35.15 1.16 -17.86
C GLY A 89 34.95 1.69 -16.44
N GLU A 90 34.43 2.90 -16.28
CA GLU A 90 34.20 3.52 -14.96
C GLU A 90 33.09 2.82 -14.15
N GLN A 91 32.28 1.98 -14.78
CA GLN A 91 31.23 1.20 -14.11
C GLN A 91 31.72 -0.20 -13.70
N ASN A 92 32.88 -0.62 -14.19
CA ASN A 92 33.44 -1.94 -13.92
C ASN A 92 34.10 -2.01 -12.54
N LEU A 93 33.95 -3.17 -11.90
CA LEU A 93 34.57 -3.45 -10.60
C LEU A 93 36.09 -3.25 -10.63
N ASP A 94 36.74 -3.70 -11.70
CA ASP A 94 38.20 -3.65 -11.85
C ASP A 94 38.73 -2.22 -11.88
N PHE A 95 38.00 -1.28 -12.49
CA PHE A 95 38.34 0.14 -12.49
C PHE A 95 38.35 0.71 -11.07
N TRP A 96 37.32 0.40 -10.27
CA TRP A 96 37.25 0.86 -8.90
C TRP A 96 38.31 0.21 -8.00
N LEU A 97 38.63 -1.07 -8.23
CA LEU A 97 39.68 -1.77 -7.49
C LEU A 97 41.08 -1.23 -7.80
N ALA A 98 41.31 -0.76 -9.03
CA ALA A 98 42.56 -0.12 -9.45
C ALA A 98 42.69 1.34 -8.98
N ALA A 99 41.59 2.00 -8.61
CA ALA A 99 41.61 3.38 -8.14
C ALA A 99 42.16 3.52 -6.71
N GLU A 100 42.75 4.69 -6.44
CA GLU A 100 43.27 5.03 -5.11
C GLU A 100 42.19 4.90 -4.01
N PRO A 101 42.56 4.46 -2.80
CA PRO A 101 41.61 4.29 -1.69
C PRO A 101 40.77 5.52 -1.39
N GLU A 102 41.35 6.73 -1.50
CA GLU A 102 40.64 8.00 -1.26
C GLU A 102 39.50 8.22 -2.25
N THR A 103 39.76 7.97 -3.54
CA THR A 103 38.78 8.09 -4.62
C THR A 103 37.62 7.11 -4.45
N ARG A 104 37.90 5.88 -4.03
CA ARG A 104 36.87 4.87 -3.71
C ARG A 104 35.97 5.31 -2.56
N ILE A 105 36.58 5.78 -1.46
CA ILE A 105 35.84 6.23 -0.27
C ILE A 105 34.94 7.42 -0.63
N TYR A 106 35.46 8.38 -1.39
CA TYR A 106 34.68 9.51 -1.88
C TYR A 106 33.48 9.08 -2.73
N ALA A 107 33.69 8.17 -3.69
CA ALA A 107 32.62 7.67 -4.55
C ALA A 107 31.50 6.96 -3.75
N VAL A 108 31.87 6.10 -2.80
CA VAL A 108 30.90 5.42 -1.91
C VAL A 108 30.13 6.44 -1.07
N THR A 109 30.83 7.42 -0.51
CA THR A 109 30.21 8.48 0.31
C THR A 109 29.23 9.32 -0.52
N LYS A 110 29.61 9.66 -1.75
CA LYS A 110 28.76 10.39 -2.70
C LYS A 110 27.51 9.59 -3.05
N LEU A 111 27.64 8.31 -3.42
CA LEU A 111 26.51 7.42 -3.71
C LEU A 111 25.58 7.25 -2.50
N ALA A 112 26.14 7.14 -1.29
CA ALA A 112 25.35 7.07 -0.07
C ALA A 112 24.60 8.40 0.19
N SER A 113 25.20 9.54 -0.14
CA SER A 113 24.58 10.87 0.01
C SER A 113 23.51 11.18 -1.04
N GLU A 114 23.68 10.68 -2.27
CA GLU A 114 22.68 10.73 -3.34
C GLU A 114 21.59 9.66 -3.17
N GLY A 115 21.85 8.68 -2.30
CA GLY A 115 20.92 7.64 -1.92
C GLY A 115 19.63 8.22 -1.36
N ILE A 116 18.51 7.66 -1.82
CA ILE A 116 17.18 8.00 -1.31
C ILE A 116 17.15 7.68 0.20
N PRO A 117 16.79 8.64 1.08
CA PRO A 117 16.73 8.39 2.52
C PRO A 117 15.84 7.20 2.84
N ILE A 118 16.21 6.40 3.85
CA ILE A 118 15.55 5.14 4.23
C ILE A 118 14.02 5.29 4.37
N ASP A 119 13.55 6.45 4.82
CA ASP A 119 12.12 6.74 5.05
C ASP A 119 11.38 7.37 3.85
N THR A 120 12.07 7.59 2.74
CA THR A 120 11.48 8.20 1.55
C THR A 120 10.64 7.17 0.80
N LYS A 121 9.32 7.29 0.90
CA LYS A 121 8.40 6.52 0.04
C LYS A 121 8.52 7.01 -1.40
N MET A 122 9.15 6.22 -2.26
CA MET A 122 9.05 6.44 -3.71
C MET A 122 7.59 6.30 -4.14
N ASP A 123 7.02 7.36 -4.72
CA ASP A 123 5.72 7.28 -5.37
C ASP A 123 5.86 6.55 -6.71
N LYS A 124 5.66 5.23 -6.67
CA LYS A 124 5.74 4.34 -7.83
C LYS A 124 4.57 4.51 -8.81
N GLN A 125 3.65 5.44 -8.56
CA GLN A 125 2.51 5.71 -9.43
C GLN A 125 2.75 6.89 -10.38
N VAL A 126 3.77 7.71 -10.14
CA VAL A 126 4.09 8.85 -11.02
C VAL A 126 4.92 8.37 -12.21
N VAL A 127 4.20 7.89 -13.24
CA VAL A 127 4.79 7.64 -14.55
C VAL A 127 4.95 8.97 -15.27
N GLN A 128 6.15 9.55 -15.27
CA GLN A 128 6.46 10.67 -16.16
C GLN A 128 6.57 10.15 -17.59
N LYS A 129 5.52 10.37 -18.39
CA LYS A 129 5.53 10.07 -19.83
C LYS A 129 6.14 11.24 -20.57
N PHE A 130 7.37 11.08 -21.05
CA PHE A 130 7.96 12.03 -21.99
C PHE A 130 7.53 11.66 -23.42
N LYS A 131 6.85 12.59 -24.12
CA LYS A 131 6.59 12.43 -25.55
C LYS A 131 7.87 12.78 -26.32
N LEU A 132 8.39 11.81 -27.06
CA LEU A 132 9.48 12.03 -28.02
C LEU A 132 8.95 12.89 -29.16
N LYS A 133 9.60 14.03 -29.44
CA LYS A 133 9.47 14.70 -30.74
C LYS A 133 10.39 13.95 -31.70
N GLY A 134 9.80 13.39 -32.75
CA GLY A 134 10.53 12.94 -33.93
C GLY A 134 10.83 14.09 -34.87
#